data_AF-A0A1Q7B5M8-F1
#
_entry.id   AF-A0A1Q7B5M8-F1
#
_cell.length_a   1.000
_cell.length_b   1.000
_cell.length_c   1.000
_cell.angle_alpha   90.00
_cell.angle_beta   90.00
_cell.angle_gamma   90.00
#
_symmetry.space_group_name_H-M   'P 1'
#
loop_
_entity.id
_entity.type
_entity.pdbx_description
1 polymer ?
#
loop_
_entity_poly.entity_id
_entity_poly.type
_entity_poly.pdbx_seq_one_letter_code
_entity_poly.pdbx_strand_id
1 'polypeptide(L)'
;MFLKFTKGDWTLGEEAKRVPEGATFVANLEEYYRGWVRWSDGKPTDHLIGRVIDRHRVPAREELGDLDESKWETEPNGARRDPWARTSYLALRDLSNDEIVCFTSSSDGGRRAVAKLADRYDKLRHRHKAKMPVVTLQSESYQHNLYGKIFKPVFHIVDWAY
;
A
#
# COMPACT_ATOMS: atom_id res chain seq x y z
N MET A 1 3.99 -1.31 13.39
CA MET A 1 2.57 -1.75 13.32
C MET A 1 2.04 -1.57 11.89
N PHE A 2 1.16 -2.44 11.38
CA PHE A 2 0.61 -2.31 10.01
C PHE A 2 -0.70 -1.53 9.97
N LEU A 3 -0.79 -0.60 9.02
CA LEU A 3 -2.00 0.08 8.61
C LEU A 3 -2.57 -0.64 7.38
N LYS A 4 -3.83 -1.07 7.45
CA LYS A 4 -4.51 -1.82 6.39
C LYS A 4 -5.78 -1.10 5.96
N PHE A 5 -6.16 -1.35 4.71
CA PHE A 5 -7.44 -0.92 4.17
C PHE A 5 -8.20 -2.13 3.64
N THR A 6 -9.39 -2.37 4.17
CA THR A 6 -10.22 -3.52 3.79
C THR A 6 -11.66 -3.05 3.63
N LYS A 7 -12.22 -3.22 2.43
CA LYS A 7 -13.66 -2.99 2.12
C LYS A 7 -14.21 -1.62 2.58
N GLY A 8 -13.36 -0.59 2.61
CA GLY A 8 -13.76 0.76 2.96
C GLY A 8 -13.29 1.22 4.34
N ASP A 9 -12.80 0.31 5.18
CA ASP A 9 -12.34 0.61 6.53
C ASP A 9 -10.80 0.64 6.60
N TRP A 10 -10.29 1.60 7.38
CA TRP A 10 -8.89 1.69 7.77
C TRP A 10 -8.70 1.07 9.15
N THR A 11 -7.76 0.15 9.26
CA THR A 11 -7.47 -0.56 10.51
C THR A 11 -5.98 -0.64 10.80
N LEU A 12 -5.64 -0.77 12.08
CA LEU A 12 -4.28 -0.72 12.58
C LEU A 12 -3.96 -1.95 13.44
N GLY A 13 -2.79 -2.55 13.22
CA GLY A 13 -2.30 -3.67 14.00
C GLY A 13 -2.99 -5.01 13.69
N GLU A 14 -2.61 -6.03 14.46
CA GLU A 14 -3.14 -7.40 14.32
C GLU A 14 -4.60 -7.50 14.77
N GLU A 15 -4.97 -6.73 15.79
CA GLU A 15 -6.34 -6.63 16.31
C GLU A 15 -7.28 -5.83 15.39
N ALA A 16 -6.77 -5.32 14.27
CA ALA A 16 -7.53 -4.52 13.29
C ALA A 16 -8.31 -3.36 13.93
N LYS A 17 -7.68 -2.64 14.87
CA LYS A 17 -8.27 -1.47 15.53
C LYS A 17 -8.65 -0.43 14.49
N ARG A 18 -9.92 -0.01 14.47
CA ARG A 18 -10.41 1.02 13.54
C ARG A 18 -9.66 2.32 13.75
N VAL A 19 -9.18 2.92 12.66
CA VAL A 19 -8.59 4.26 12.68
C VAL A 19 -9.71 5.30 12.78
N PRO A 20 -9.66 6.26 13.72
CA PRO A 20 -10.66 7.33 13.82
C PRO A 20 -10.76 8.15 12.54
N GLU A 21 -11.97 8.62 12.23
CA GLU A 21 -12.16 9.56 11.13
C GLU A 21 -11.40 10.86 11.40
N GLY A 22 -10.74 11.40 10.36
CA GLY A 22 -9.93 12.61 10.49
C GLY A 22 -8.56 12.41 11.15
N ALA A 23 -8.18 11.18 11.52
CA ALA A 23 -6.82 10.89 11.97
C ALA A 23 -5.80 11.37 10.92
N THR A 24 -4.72 12.00 11.40
CA THR A 24 -3.71 12.63 10.55
C THR A 24 -2.36 11.95 10.71
N PHE A 25 -1.68 11.78 9.58
CA PHE A 25 -0.40 11.10 9.52
C PHE A 25 0.57 11.87 8.66
N VAL A 26 1.84 11.94 9.06
CA VAL A 26 2.93 12.36 8.16
C VAL A 26 3.30 11.17 7.30
N ALA A 27 3.09 11.25 5.99
CA ALA A 27 3.46 10.19 5.06
C ALA A 27 4.91 10.38 4.59
N ASN A 28 5.82 9.52 5.05
CA ASN A 28 7.22 9.59 4.67
C ASN A 28 7.43 8.90 3.31
N LEU A 29 7.47 9.71 2.24
CA LEU A 29 7.64 9.22 0.88
C LEU A 29 9.08 8.85 0.50
N GLU A 30 10.06 9.20 1.33
CA GLU A 30 11.42 8.67 1.20
C GLU A 30 11.46 7.19 1.62
N GLU A 31 10.61 6.81 2.58
CA GLU A 31 10.37 5.44 3.02
C GLU A 31 9.16 4.80 2.30
N TYR A 32 8.98 5.13 1.02
CA TYR A 32 8.07 4.42 0.12
C TYR A 32 8.81 3.28 -0.59
N TYR A 33 8.38 2.04 -0.33
CA TYR A 33 8.91 0.84 -0.96
C TYR A 33 7.88 0.18 -1.88
N ARG A 34 8.39 -0.48 -2.93
CA ARG A 34 7.58 -1.29 -3.83
C ARG A 34 8.37 -2.48 -4.36
N GLY A 35 7.66 -3.51 -4.78
CA GLY A 35 8.25 -4.66 -5.46
C GLY A 35 7.35 -5.88 -5.38
N TRP A 36 7.94 -7.06 -5.20
CA TRP A 36 7.25 -8.33 -5.13
C TRP A 36 7.47 -9.05 -3.81
N VAL A 37 6.42 -9.71 -3.32
CA VAL A 37 6.49 -10.64 -2.19
C VAL A 37 6.00 -11.99 -2.69
N ARG A 38 6.80 -13.03 -2.51
CA ARG A 38 6.36 -14.40 -2.78
C ARG A 38 5.64 -14.95 -1.57
N TRP A 39 4.55 -15.66 -1.80
CA TRP A 39 3.76 -16.32 -0.78
C TRP A 39 3.71 -17.81 -1.04
N SER A 40 3.82 -18.58 0.04
CA SER A 40 3.59 -20.02 0.06
C SER A 40 2.98 -20.41 1.42
N ASP A 41 1.94 -21.23 1.41
CA ASP A 41 1.17 -21.68 2.57
C ASP A 41 0.71 -20.52 3.47
N GLY A 42 0.25 -19.45 2.83
CA GLY A 42 -0.22 -18.24 3.52
C GLY A 42 0.88 -17.42 4.20
N LYS A 43 2.15 -17.73 3.98
CA LYS A 43 3.30 -17.03 4.56
C LYS A 43 4.17 -16.39 3.47
N PRO A 44 4.76 -15.22 3.73
CA PRO A 44 5.75 -14.66 2.82
C PRO A 44 7.03 -15.49 2.88
N THR A 45 7.57 -15.87 1.72
CA THR A 45 8.81 -16.67 1.61
C THR A 45 9.97 -15.88 1.02
N ASP A 46 9.69 -14.93 0.11
CA ASP A 46 10.71 -14.08 -0.52
C ASP A 46 10.23 -12.64 -0.61
N HIS A 47 11.15 -11.69 -0.46
CA HIS A 47 10.90 -10.26 -0.60
C HIS A 47 11.87 -9.65 -1.61
N LEU A 48 11.33 -9.22 -2.76
CA LEU A 48 12.03 -8.45 -3.78
C LEU A 48 11.48 -7.02 -3.76
N ILE A 49 11.79 -6.30 -2.68
CA ILE A 49 11.26 -4.99 -2.35
C ILE A 49 12.41 -3.98 -2.29
N GLY A 50 12.20 -2.76 -2.79
CA GLY A 50 13.16 -1.67 -2.63
C GLY A 50 12.50 -0.30 -2.60
N ARG A 51 13.25 0.69 -2.11
CA ARG A 51 12.79 2.08 -2.01
C ARG A 51 12.67 2.71 -3.39
N VAL A 52 11.64 3.53 -3.55
CA VAL A 52 11.42 4.29 -4.78
C VAL A 52 12.49 5.36 -4.96
N ILE A 53 12.93 6.03 -3.89
CA ILE A 53 13.95 7.08 -3.96
C ILE A 53 15.32 6.56 -4.43
N ASP A 54 15.63 5.29 -4.12
CA ASP A 54 16.85 4.60 -4.56
C ASP A 54 16.76 4.16 -6.04
N ARG A 55 15.70 4.58 -6.76
CA ARG A 55 15.41 4.17 -8.14
C ARG A 55 15.36 2.66 -8.31
N HIS A 56 14.86 1.95 -7.30
CA HIS A 56 14.73 0.50 -7.34
C HIS A 56 13.95 0.04 -8.58
N ARG A 57 14.61 -0.79 -9.39
CA ARG A 57 13.99 -1.49 -10.53
C ARG A 57 13.14 -2.63 -9.99
N VAL A 58 11.83 -2.50 -10.09
CA VAL A 58 10.91 -3.61 -9.84
C VAL A 58 11.00 -4.59 -11.02
N PRO A 59 11.41 -5.86 -10.81
CA PRO A 59 11.47 -6.84 -11.88
C PRO A 59 10.10 -7.03 -12.56
N ALA A 60 10.10 -7.37 -13.85
CA ALA A 60 8.92 -7.85 -14.55
C ALA A 60 8.48 -9.21 -13.96
N ARG A 61 7.21 -9.61 -14.16
CA ARG A 61 6.68 -10.83 -13.53
C ARG A 61 7.39 -12.07 -14.05
N GLU A 62 7.78 -12.07 -15.31
CA GLU A 62 8.42 -13.17 -16.02
C GLU A 62 9.84 -13.44 -15.52
N GLU A 63 10.50 -12.42 -14.96
CA GLU A 63 11.84 -12.53 -14.35
C GLU A 63 11.83 -13.24 -12.99
N LEU A 64 10.66 -13.42 -12.37
CA LEU A 64 10.54 -13.98 -11.01
C LEU A 64 10.53 -15.52 -10.98
N GLY A 65 10.34 -16.18 -12.13
CA GLY A 65 10.11 -17.63 -12.19
C GLY A 65 8.69 -18.00 -11.74
N ASP A 66 8.50 -19.22 -11.25
CA ASP A 66 7.19 -19.76 -10.84
C ASP A 66 6.09 -19.53 -11.90
N LEU A 67 6.39 -19.88 -13.15
CA LEU A 67 5.49 -19.63 -14.30
C LEU A 67 4.57 -20.82 -14.61
N ASP A 68 4.79 -21.97 -13.96
CA ASP A 68 3.97 -23.16 -14.13
C ASP A 68 2.72 -23.06 -13.24
N GLU A 69 1.63 -22.54 -13.81
CA GLU A 69 0.36 -22.32 -13.10
C GLU A 69 -0.23 -23.60 -12.49
N SER A 70 0.12 -24.78 -13.01
CA SER A 70 -0.35 -26.06 -12.47
C SER A 70 0.18 -26.35 -11.07
N LYS A 71 1.32 -25.72 -10.72
CA LYS A 71 1.98 -25.82 -9.41
C LYS A 71 1.56 -24.73 -8.42
N TRP A 72 0.77 -23.75 -8.87
CA TRP A 72 0.30 -22.67 -8.01
C TRP A 72 -0.75 -23.14 -7.02
N GLU A 73 -0.80 -22.48 -5.88
CA GLU A 73 -1.84 -22.70 -4.88
C GLU A 73 -3.22 -22.43 -5.46
N THR A 74 -4.19 -23.22 -5.05
CA THR A 74 -5.59 -23.07 -5.47
C THR A 74 -6.36 -22.34 -4.37
N GLU A 75 -7.00 -21.23 -4.72
CA GLU A 75 -7.90 -20.53 -3.82
C GLU A 75 -9.17 -21.35 -3.54
N PRO A 76 -9.94 -21.04 -2.46
CA PRO A 76 -11.19 -21.74 -2.16
C PRO A 76 -12.23 -21.73 -3.29
N ASN A 77 -12.14 -20.77 -4.22
CA ASN A 77 -13.00 -20.66 -5.40
C ASN A 77 -12.51 -21.51 -6.61
N GLY A 78 -11.42 -22.27 -6.46
CA GLY A 78 -10.82 -23.08 -7.51
C GLY A 78 -9.82 -22.35 -8.43
N ALA A 79 -9.64 -21.04 -8.27
CA ALA A 79 -8.69 -20.26 -9.08
C ALA A 79 -7.25 -20.53 -8.64
N ARG A 80 -6.32 -20.60 -9.61
CA ARG A 80 -4.88 -20.65 -9.32
C ARG A 80 -4.40 -19.26 -8.95
N ARG A 81 -3.67 -19.17 -7.85
CA ARG A 81 -3.12 -17.92 -7.33
C ARG A 81 -1.65 -17.82 -7.64
N ASP A 82 -1.29 -16.78 -8.39
CA ASP A 82 0.11 -16.41 -8.59
C ASP A 82 0.83 -16.28 -7.23
N PRO A 83 1.93 -17.02 -6.99
CA PRO A 83 2.66 -16.94 -5.74
C PRO A 83 3.28 -15.56 -5.51
N TRP A 84 3.50 -14.77 -6.57
CA TRP A 84 4.10 -13.44 -6.48
C TRP A 84 3.05 -12.33 -6.43
N ALA A 85 3.03 -11.59 -5.31
CA ALA A 85 2.16 -10.45 -5.12
C ALA A 85 2.94 -9.14 -5.20
N ARG A 86 2.61 -8.31 -6.20
CA ARG A 86 3.16 -6.94 -6.26
C ARG A 86 2.65 -6.15 -5.06
N THR A 87 3.56 -5.58 -4.27
CA THR A 87 3.24 -4.98 -2.96
C THR A 87 3.88 -3.60 -2.81
N SER A 88 3.16 -2.70 -2.15
CA SER A 88 3.65 -1.37 -1.74
C SER A 88 3.68 -1.28 -0.22
N TYR A 89 4.71 -0.60 0.30
CA TYR A 89 4.83 -0.24 1.71
C TYR A 89 5.10 1.25 1.84
N LEU A 90 4.38 1.95 2.71
CA LEU A 90 4.60 3.35 2.99
C LEU A 90 4.69 3.54 4.51
N ALA A 91 5.79 4.10 4.99
CA ALA A 91 5.90 4.50 6.38
C ALA A 91 5.10 5.79 6.64
N LEU A 92 4.34 5.81 7.73
CA LEU A 92 3.60 6.98 8.20
C LEU A 92 3.85 7.18 9.69
N ARG A 93 3.90 8.44 10.12
CA ARG A 93 3.94 8.83 11.54
C ARG A 93 2.56 9.33 11.94
N ASP A 94 1.94 8.71 12.93
CA ASP A 94 0.67 9.17 13.49
C ASP A 94 0.92 10.45 14.31
N LEU A 95 0.22 11.54 13.99
CA LEU A 95 0.42 12.82 14.65
C LEU A 95 -0.20 12.90 16.06
N SER A 96 -1.06 11.95 16.44
CA SER A 96 -1.71 11.94 17.74
C SER A 96 -0.85 11.35 18.85
N ASN A 97 0.04 10.41 18.51
CA ASN A 97 0.85 9.66 19.47
C ASN A 97 2.32 9.45 19.05
N ASP A 98 2.73 10.00 17.90
CA ASP A 98 4.08 9.92 17.33
C ASP A 98 4.53 8.50 16.90
N GLU A 99 3.63 7.53 16.86
CA GLU A 99 3.97 6.16 16.46
C GLU A 99 4.20 6.03 14.96
N ILE A 100 5.21 5.23 14.59
CA ILE A 100 5.45 4.86 13.19
C ILE A 100 4.63 3.62 12.82
N VAL A 101 3.79 3.78 11.81
CA VAL A 101 2.95 2.73 11.22
C VAL A 101 3.35 2.53 9.76
N CYS A 102 3.09 1.34 9.23
CA CYS A 102 3.39 1.01 7.84
C CYS A 102 2.11 0.64 7.11
N PHE A 103 1.69 1.46 6.15
CA PHE A 103 0.67 1.03 5.21
C PHE A 103 1.26 -0.05 4.30
N THR A 104 0.56 -1.17 4.15
CA THR A 104 0.95 -2.21 3.19
C THR A 104 -0.25 -2.69 2.38
N SER A 105 -0.04 -2.88 1.08
CA SER A 105 -1.09 -3.45 0.22
C SER A 105 -0.52 -4.07 -1.04
N SER A 106 -1.02 -5.28 -1.36
CA SER A 106 -0.84 -5.92 -2.67
C SER A 106 -1.99 -5.62 -3.65
N SER A 107 -3.10 -5.06 -3.15
CA SER A 107 -4.26 -4.71 -3.97
C SER A 107 -3.92 -3.61 -4.98
N ASP A 108 -4.60 -3.62 -6.13
CA ASP A 108 -4.39 -2.58 -7.14
C ASP A 108 -4.78 -1.18 -6.63
N GLY A 109 -5.91 -1.08 -5.93
CA GLY A 109 -6.37 0.16 -5.30
C GLY A 109 -5.37 0.73 -4.29
N GLY A 110 -4.84 -0.12 -3.40
CA GLY A 110 -3.84 0.28 -2.41
C GLY A 110 -2.53 0.75 -3.03
N ARG A 111 -1.97 -0.03 -3.97
CA ARG A 111 -0.76 0.36 -4.70
C ARG A 111 -0.93 1.68 -5.45
N ARG A 112 -2.06 1.86 -6.13
CA ARG A 112 -2.37 3.11 -6.85
C ARG A 112 -2.54 4.29 -5.90
N ALA A 113 -3.10 4.10 -4.71
CA ALA A 113 -3.26 5.17 -3.73
C ALA A 113 -1.90 5.74 -3.29
N VAL A 114 -0.93 4.87 -2.97
CA VAL A 114 0.43 5.29 -2.62
C VAL A 114 1.14 5.94 -3.81
N ALA A 115 1.01 5.37 -5.01
CA ALA A 115 1.59 5.95 -6.22
C ALA A 115 1.02 7.35 -6.54
N LYS A 116 -0.29 7.56 -6.36
CA LYS A 116 -0.94 8.87 -6.53
C LYS A 116 -0.46 9.88 -5.50
N LEU A 117 -0.28 9.46 -4.24
CA LEU A 117 0.28 10.32 -3.21
C LEU A 117 1.72 10.74 -3.57
N ALA A 118 2.55 9.79 -4.01
CA ALA A 118 3.93 10.05 -4.43
C ALA A 118 4.00 11.02 -5.63
N ASP A 119 3.17 10.84 -6.66
CA ASP A 119 3.09 11.74 -7.82
C ASP A 119 2.64 13.15 -7.41
N ARG A 120 1.64 13.25 -6.52
CA ARG A 120 1.19 14.55 -6.00
C ARG A 120 2.27 15.25 -5.18
N TYR A 121 3.01 14.50 -4.37
CA TYR A 121 4.15 15.01 -3.61
C TYR A 121 5.26 15.53 -4.52
N ASP A 122 5.67 14.77 -5.54
CA ASP A 122 6.71 15.18 -6.49
C ASP A 122 6.39 16.54 -7.14
N LYS A 123 5.12 16.74 -7.52
CA LYS A 123 4.59 17.99 -8.10
C LYS A 123 4.49 19.17 -7.13
N LEU A 124 4.57 18.94 -5.82
CA LEU A 124 4.34 19.98 -4.80
C LEU A 124 5.57 20.21 -3.90
N ARG A 125 6.51 19.26 -3.82
CA ARG A 125 7.65 19.31 -2.89
C ARG A 125 8.53 20.56 -3.04
N HIS A 126 8.62 21.13 -4.23
CA HIS A 126 9.36 22.37 -4.47
C HIS A 126 8.72 23.60 -3.81
N ARG A 127 7.41 23.57 -3.51
CA ARG A 127 6.69 24.59 -2.73
C ARG A 127 6.78 24.36 -1.21
N HIS A 128 7.08 23.13 -0.80
CA HIS A 128 7.13 22.69 0.60
C HIS A 128 8.50 22.07 0.91
N LYS A 129 9.54 22.88 0.77
CA LYS A 129 10.94 22.44 0.89
C LYS A 129 11.17 21.68 2.21
N ALA A 130 11.75 20.48 2.09
CA ALA A 130 12.10 19.61 3.21
C ALA A 130 10.92 19.18 4.11
N LYS A 131 9.68 19.26 3.62
CA LYS A 131 8.49 18.78 4.34
C LYS A 131 7.90 17.54 3.68
N MET A 132 7.28 16.70 4.49
CA MET A 132 6.45 15.56 4.09
C MET A 132 4.96 15.93 4.15
N PRO A 133 4.12 15.32 3.30
CA PRO A 133 2.70 15.57 3.32
C PRO A 133 2.05 14.99 4.58
N VAL A 134 1.25 15.80 5.26
CA VAL A 134 0.31 15.35 6.27
C VAL A 134 -0.97 14.93 5.56
N VAL A 135 -1.42 13.69 5.81
CA VAL A 135 -2.57 13.08 5.14
C VAL A 135 -3.63 12.65 6.14
N THR A 136 -4.90 12.80 5.75
CA THR A 136 -6.00 12.04 6.35
C THR A 136 -6.28 10.79 5.53
N LEU A 137 -6.77 9.75 6.21
CA LEU A 137 -7.12 8.48 5.59
C LEU A 137 -8.59 8.51 5.16
N GLN A 138 -8.84 8.41 3.86
CA GLN A 138 -10.18 8.46 3.27
C GLN A 138 -10.50 7.18 2.51
N SER A 139 -11.79 6.99 2.23
CA SER A 139 -12.32 5.85 1.52
C SER A 139 -13.22 6.36 0.39
N GLU A 140 -12.86 6.02 -0.84
CA GLU A 140 -13.71 6.28 -2.00
C GLU A 140 -14.29 4.96 -2.53
N SER A 141 -15.38 5.05 -3.29
CA SER A 141 -15.96 3.87 -3.93
C SER A 141 -16.43 4.14 -5.35
N TYR A 142 -16.48 3.10 -6.16
CA TYR A 142 -17.06 3.11 -7.50
C TYR A 142 -17.85 1.83 -7.74
N GLN A 143 -18.78 1.84 -8.70
CA GLN A 143 -19.49 0.63 -9.11
C GLN A 143 -18.71 -0.12 -10.19
N HIS A 144 -18.50 -1.40 -9.97
CA HIS A 144 -17.91 -2.34 -10.92
C HIS A 144 -18.98 -3.32 -11.41
N ASN A 145 -19.10 -3.49 -12.73
CA ASN A 145 -20.18 -4.27 -13.35
C ASN A 145 -20.29 -5.71 -12.85
N LEU A 146 -19.15 -6.36 -12.52
CA LEU A 146 -19.11 -7.76 -12.04
C LEU A 146 -19.05 -7.92 -10.52
N TYR A 147 -18.48 -6.94 -9.82
CA TYR A 147 -18.11 -7.09 -8.41
C TYR A 147 -18.89 -6.14 -7.48
N GLY A 148 -19.82 -5.36 -8.05
CA GLY A 148 -20.58 -4.36 -7.32
C GLY A 148 -19.70 -3.22 -6.83
N LYS A 149 -20.00 -2.72 -5.63
CA LYS A 149 -19.34 -1.54 -5.07
C LYS A 149 -17.92 -1.89 -4.62
N ILE A 150 -16.93 -1.30 -5.29
CA ILE A 150 -15.51 -1.43 -4.94
C ILE A 150 -15.07 -0.21 -4.17
N PHE A 151 -14.40 -0.45 -3.04
CA PHE A 151 -13.78 0.59 -2.22
C PHE A 151 -12.28 0.67 -2.50
N LYS A 152 -11.75 1.88 -2.45
CA LYS A 152 -10.31 2.15 -2.63
C LYS A 152 -9.82 3.13 -1.55
N PRO A 153 -8.59 2.94 -1.05
CA PRO A 153 -8.01 3.87 -0.10
C PRO A 153 -7.63 5.18 -0.79
N VAL A 154 -7.69 6.27 -0.04
CA VAL A 154 -7.21 7.59 -0.46
C VAL A 154 -6.40 8.21 0.66
N PHE A 155 -5.20 8.69 0.32
CA PHE A 155 -4.39 9.55 1.19
C PHE A 155 -4.64 11.00 0.78
N HIS A 156 -5.45 11.72 1.54
CA HIS A 156 -5.81 13.10 1.24
C HIS A 156 -4.86 14.05 1.94
N ILE A 157 -4.02 14.77 1.19
CA ILE A 157 -3.08 15.75 1.75
C ILE A 157 -3.87 16.92 2.34
N VAL A 158 -3.69 17.17 3.63
CA VAL A 158 -4.32 18.27 4.37
C VAL A 158 -3.32 19.33 4.84
N ASP A 159 -2.04 18.98 5.03
CA ASP A 159 -0.99 19.90 5.48
C ASP A 159 0.42 19.36 5.13
N TRP A 160 1.48 20.00 5.63
CA TRP A 160 2.89 19.68 5.41
C TRP A 160 3.73 19.84 6.69
N ALA A 161 4.42 18.78 7.10
CA ALA A 161 5.20 18.74 8.35
C ALA A 161 6.64 18.21 8.11
N TYR A 162 7.51 18.38 9.11
CA TYR A 162 8.85 17.80 9.12
C TYR A 162 8.83 16.36 9.67
#